data_AF-A0A7X8G0K6-F1
#
_entry.id   AF-A0A7X8G0K6-F1
#
_cell.length_a   1.000
_cell.length_b   1.000
_cell.length_c   1.000
_cell.angle_alpha   90.00
_cell.angle_beta   90.00
_cell.angle_gamma   90.00
#
_symmetry.space_group_name_H-M   'P 1'
#
loop_
_entity.id
_entity.type
_entity.pdbx_description
1 polymer ?
#
loop_
_entity_poly.entity_id
_entity_poly.type
_entity_poly.pdbx_seq_one_letter_code
_entity_poly.pdbx_strand_id
1 'polypeptide(L)'
;MDNNSLEKPVTYTIFFGNKDKDLWPLVNSIPPGRFSMLIKDAVRAYIQNNSVFSFPEYKQKKDLKPVRKNLSIGKYDEDVYKYIKNIDKGLVSYKVKEIIRHYLPEDKKNTSADTLVKLESAKKNPDDNISSGGFPHKNNHNDLSSSILSMGNMKYRKKS
;
A
#
# COMPACT_ATOMS: atom_id res chain seq x y z
N MET A 1 -23.16 -3.95 42.10
CA MET A 1 -22.53 -4.77 41.04
C MET A 1 -23.07 -4.25 39.74
N ASP A 2 -22.27 -3.48 39.01
CA ASP A 2 -22.76 -2.79 37.82
C ASP A 2 -22.83 -3.80 36.67
N ASN A 3 -24.07 -4.12 36.27
CA ASN A 3 -24.39 -4.94 35.10
C ASN A 3 -24.00 -4.19 33.82
N ASN A 4 -22.70 -4.06 33.55
CA ASN A 4 -22.19 -3.40 32.36
C ASN A 4 -22.16 -4.38 31.18
N SER A 5 -23.26 -5.11 30.99
CA SER A 5 -23.52 -5.85 29.76
C SER A 5 -23.74 -4.86 28.64
N LEU A 6 -23.08 -5.09 27.51
CA LEU A 6 -23.19 -4.23 26.35
C LEU A 6 -24.61 -4.30 25.76
N GLU A 7 -25.52 -3.43 26.19
CA GLU A 7 -26.90 -3.42 25.66
C GLU A 7 -26.95 -3.05 24.18
N LYS A 8 -25.94 -2.34 23.68
CA LYS A 8 -25.86 -1.87 22.28
C LYS A 8 -24.51 -2.19 21.65
N PRO A 9 -24.47 -2.73 20.42
CA PRO A 9 -23.21 -2.99 19.72
C PRO A 9 -22.46 -1.68 19.48
N VAL A 10 -21.15 -1.70 19.71
CA VAL A 10 -20.26 -0.56 19.43
C VAL A 10 -19.58 -0.80 18.09
N THR A 11 -19.52 0.24 17.25
CA THR A 11 -18.88 0.15 15.93
C THR A 11 -17.77 1.19 15.80
N TYR A 12 -16.60 0.73 15.36
CA TYR A 12 -15.44 1.56 15.04
C TYR A 12 -15.14 1.48 13.56
N THR A 13 -14.88 2.63 12.93
CA THR A 13 -14.43 2.68 11.53
C THR A 13 -12.92 2.70 11.50
N ILE A 14 -12.31 1.69 10.89
CA ILE A 14 -10.87 1.56 10.75
C ILE A 14 -10.48 1.90 9.31
N PHE A 15 -9.64 2.92 9.16
CA PHE A 15 -9.16 3.36 7.86
C PHE A 15 -7.74 2.85 7.60
N PHE A 16 -7.55 2.07 6.54
CA PHE A 16 -6.26 1.60 6.07
C PHE A 16 -5.79 2.51 4.93
N GLY A 17 -4.90 3.45 5.26
CA GLY A 17 -4.40 4.46 4.33
C GLY A 17 -3.11 4.01 3.65
N ASN A 18 -2.45 4.94 2.96
CA ASN A 18 -1.18 4.69 2.26
C ASN A 18 -0.02 4.29 3.19
N LYS A 19 -0.12 4.62 4.49
CA LYS A 19 0.86 4.22 5.51
C LYS A 19 0.68 2.76 5.97
N ASP A 20 -0.43 2.13 5.60
CA ASP A 20 -0.80 0.77 6.01
C ASP A 20 -0.77 -0.20 4.81
N LYS A 21 0.08 0.07 3.82
CA LYS A 21 0.20 -0.74 2.59
C LYS A 21 0.56 -2.20 2.86
N ASP A 22 1.34 -2.42 3.92
CA ASP A 22 1.67 -3.74 4.46
C ASP A 22 0.43 -4.57 4.81
N LEU A 23 -0.63 -3.90 5.28
CA LEU A 23 -1.88 -4.55 5.66
C LEU A 23 -2.82 -4.79 4.47
N TRP A 24 -2.64 -4.06 3.37
CA TRP A 24 -3.59 -4.05 2.24
C TRP A 24 -3.87 -5.43 1.63
N PRO A 25 -2.88 -6.33 1.42
CA PRO A 25 -3.14 -7.66 0.87
C PRO A 25 -4.16 -8.44 1.70
N LEU A 26 -4.05 -8.35 3.04
CA LEU A 26 -4.96 -8.99 3.97
C LEU A 26 -6.33 -8.29 3.98
N VAL A 27 -6.37 -6.98 4.25
CA VAL A 27 -7.67 -6.31 4.46
C VAL A 27 -8.53 -6.18 3.21
N ASN A 28 -7.91 -6.12 2.03
CA ASN A 28 -8.65 -6.08 0.75
C ASN A 28 -9.17 -7.45 0.32
N SER A 29 -8.53 -8.54 0.75
CA SER A 29 -8.92 -9.92 0.41
C SER A 29 -10.04 -10.46 1.30
N ILE A 30 -10.18 -9.95 2.52
CA ILE A 30 -11.27 -10.33 3.43
C ILE A 30 -12.66 -10.00 2.83
N PRO A 31 -13.56 -10.99 2.73
CA PRO A 31 -14.94 -10.79 2.27
C PRO A 31 -15.73 -9.78 3.11
N PRO A 32 -16.73 -9.10 2.53
CA PRO A 32 -17.67 -8.28 3.29
C PRO A 32 -18.30 -9.06 4.46
N GLY A 33 -18.49 -8.40 5.60
CA GLY A 33 -19.08 -9.02 6.80
C GLY A 33 -18.15 -9.90 7.65
N ARG A 34 -17.03 -10.40 7.09
CA ARG A 34 -16.08 -11.25 7.84
C ARG A 34 -15.02 -10.47 8.63
N PHE A 35 -14.78 -9.21 8.25
CA PHE A 35 -13.74 -8.39 8.87
C PHE A 35 -13.89 -8.28 10.39
N SER A 36 -15.07 -7.88 10.91
CA SER A 36 -15.28 -7.77 12.36
C SER A 36 -15.00 -9.07 13.09
N MET A 37 -15.44 -10.20 12.55
CA MET A 37 -15.22 -11.52 13.15
C MET A 37 -13.73 -11.82 13.30
N LEU A 38 -12.96 -11.70 12.20
CA LEU A 38 -11.53 -11.99 12.20
C LEU A 38 -10.72 -11.07 13.11
N ILE A 39 -11.07 -9.79 13.15
CA ILE A 39 -10.38 -8.84 14.03
C ILE A 39 -10.69 -9.14 15.49
N LYS A 40 -11.94 -9.50 15.82
CA LYS A 40 -12.27 -9.93 17.19
C LYS A 40 -11.47 -11.17 17.59
N ASP A 41 -11.39 -12.17 16.72
CA ASP A 41 -10.61 -13.38 16.98
C ASP A 41 -9.10 -13.07 17.15
N ALA A 42 -8.56 -12.17 16.32
CA ALA A 42 -7.18 -11.71 16.46
C ALA A 42 -6.95 -10.95 17.79
N VAL A 43 -7.89 -10.11 18.21
CA VAL A 43 -7.82 -9.41 19.50
C VAL A 43 -7.90 -10.41 20.66
N ARG A 44 -8.79 -11.41 20.58
CA ARG A 44 -8.87 -12.47 21.60
C ARG A 44 -7.56 -13.24 21.72
N ALA A 45 -7.01 -13.66 20.58
CA ALA A 45 -5.70 -14.32 20.54
C ALA A 45 -4.62 -13.43 21.17
N TYR A 46 -4.63 -12.12 20.87
CA TYR A 46 -3.68 -11.16 21.44
C TYR A 46 -3.79 -11.05 22.96
N ILE A 47 -5.01 -10.92 23.50
CA ILE A 47 -5.26 -10.88 24.96
C ILE A 47 -4.77 -12.17 25.63
N GLN A 48 -4.94 -13.32 24.96
CA GLN A 48 -4.54 -14.63 25.46
C GLN A 48 -3.07 -14.97 25.22
N ASN A 49 -2.29 -14.06 24.63
CA ASN A 49 -0.90 -14.30 24.19
C ASN A 49 -0.74 -15.55 23.30
N ASN A 50 -1.74 -15.82 22.46
CA ASN A 50 -1.74 -16.97 21.56
C ASN A 50 -0.92 -16.66 20.30
N SER A 51 0.34 -17.06 20.28
CA SER A 51 1.27 -16.88 19.15
C SER A 51 0.95 -17.74 17.92
N VAL A 52 0.05 -18.72 18.04
CA VAL A 52 -0.29 -19.66 16.96
C VAL A 52 -1.45 -19.16 16.10
N PHE A 53 -2.11 -18.06 16.50
CA PHE A 53 -3.17 -17.47 15.68
C PHE A 53 -2.61 -16.97 14.35
N SER A 54 -3.31 -17.32 13.26
CA SER A 54 -3.00 -16.84 11.92
C SER A 54 -4.27 -16.43 11.21
N PHE A 55 -4.22 -15.34 10.45
CA PHE A 55 -5.34 -14.97 9.59
C PHE A 55 -5.55 -16.03 8.49
N PRO A 56 -6.81 -16.39 8.18
CA PRO A 56 -7.10 -17.27 7.06
C PRO A 56 -6.68 -16.61 5.75
N GLU A 57 -6.19 -17.43 4.83
CA GLU A 57 -5.81 -16.96 3.51
C GLU A 57 -7.02 -16.78 2.61
N TYR A 58 -7.11 -15.61 2.00
CA TYR A 58 -8.11 -15.30 0.99
C TYR A 58 -7.44 -14.99 -0.34
N LYS A 59 -8.17 -15.20 -1.43
CA LYS A 59 -7.71 -14.83 -2.77
C LYS A 59 -7.39 -13.34 -2.82
N GLN A 60 -6.13 -13.02 -3.08
CA GLN A 60 -5.68 -11.64 -3.16
C GLN A 60 -6.29 -10.94 -4.38
N LYS A 61 -6.60 -9.65 -4.21
CA LYS A 61 -7.01 -8.78 -5.31
C LYS A 61 -5.76 -8.18 -5.96
N LYS A 62 -5.76 -8.09 -7.29
CA LYS A 62 -4.67 -7.48 -8.06
C LYS A 62 -4.51 -5.99 -7.73
N ASP A 63 -5.64 -5.29 -7.60
CA ASP A 63 -5.65 -3.85 -7.34
C ASP A 63 -5.89 -3.59 -5.84
N LEU A 64 -4.80 -3.40 -5.10
CA LEU A 64 -4.83 -3.03 -3.70
C LEU A 64 -5.02 -1.51 -3.57
N LYS A 65 -6.00 -1.11 -2.77
CA LYS A 65 -6.35 0.30 -2.55
C LYS A 65 -6.61 0.61 -1.08
N PRO A 66 -6.54 1.90 -0.69
CA PRO A 66 -6.99 2.32 0.63
C PRO A 66 -8.42 1.87 0.88
N VAL A 67 -8.71 1.38 2.09
CA VAL A 67 -10.00 0.80 2.42
C VAL A 67 -10.44 1.20 3.83
N ARG A 68 -11.74 1.44 3.99
CA ARG A 68 -12.38 1.57 5.31
C ARG A 68 -13.10 0.27 5.63
N LYS A 69 -12.92 -0.22 6.84
CA LYS A 69 -13.61 -1.40 7.35
C LYS A 69 -14.24 -1.08 8.70
N ASN A 70 -15.44 -1.59 8.92
CA ASN A 70 -16.13 -1.42 10.19
C ASN A 70 -15.80 -2.61 11.08
N LEU A 71 -15.43 -2.32 12.33
CA LEU A 71 -15.30 -3.28 13.41
C LEU A 71 -16.50 -3.10 14.33
N SER A 72 -17.41 -4.08 14.31
CA SER A 72 -18.56 -4.12 15.20
C SER A 72 -18.33 -5.12 16.32
N ILE A 73 -18.51 -4.66 17.56
CA ILE A 73 -18.35 -5.44 18.79
C ILE A 73 -19.73 -5.60 19.40
N GLY A 74 -20.20 -6.85 19.51
CA GLY A 74 -21.51 -7.17 20.03
C GLY A 74 -21.48 -7.51 21.52
N LYS A 75 -22.67 -7.82 22.06
CA LYS A 75 -22.86 -8.22 23.47
C LYS A 75 -22.12 -9.48 23.88
N TYR A 76 -21.84 -10.38 22.94
CA TYR A 76 -21.12 -11.63 23.19
C TYR A 76 -19.59 -11.49 23.08
N ASP A 77 -19.10 -10.28 22.81
CA ASP A 77 -17.68 -9.99 22.63
C ASP A 77 -17.15 -9.16 23.82
N GLU A 78 -17.53 -9.55 25.04
CA GLU A 78 -17.27 -8.79 26.26
C GLU A 78 -15.77 -8.62 26.54
N ASP A 79 -14.98 -9.66 26.30
CA ASP A 79 -13.53 -9.68 26.41
C ASP A 79 -12.87 -8.66 25.47
N VAL A 80 -13.26 -8.69 24.20
CA VAL A 80 -12.80 -7.76 23.18
C VAL A 80 -13.25 -6.33 23.49
N TYR A 81 -14.50 -6.17 23.96
CA TYR A 81 -15.03 -4.87 24.35
C TYR A 81 -14.24 -4.27 25.51
N LYS A 82 -14.01 -5.03 26.58
CA LYS A 82 -13.23 -4.59 27.75
C LYS A 82 -11.84 -4.14 27.34
N TYR A 83 -11.17 -4.92 26.49
CA TYR A 83 -9.87 -4.56 25.95
C TYR A 83 -9.91 -3.25 25.16
N ILE A 84 -10.82 -3.14 24.18
CA ILE A 84 -10.90 -1.97 23.30
C ILE A 84 -11.37 -0.72 24.05
N LYS A 85 -12.24 -0.86 25.05
CA LYS A 85 -12.73 0.25 25.89
C LYS A 85 -11.61 0.91 26.69
N ASN A 86 -10.61 0.14 27.10
CA ASN A 86 -9.45 0.63 27.84
C ASN A 86 -8.42 1.35 26.94
N ILE A 87 -8.58 1.28 25.62
CA ILE A 87 -7.76 2.03 24.67
C ILE A 87 -8.36 3.42 24.50
N ASP A 88 -7.51 4.44 24.48
CA ASP A 88 -7.94 5.79 24.14
C ASP A 88 -8.71 5.81 22.81
N LYS A 89 -9.87 6.47 22.78
CA LYS A 89 -10.78 6.47 21.63
C LYS A 89 -10.09 6.86 20.32
N GLY A 90 -9.12 7.79 20.38
CA GLY A 90 -8.33 8.23 19.22
C GLY A 90 -7.29 7.21 18.73
N LEU A 91 -6.94 6.22 19.55
CA LEU A 91 -5.89 5.22 19.29
C LEU A 91 -6.44 3.84 18.93
N VAL A 92 -7.75 3.59 19.06
CA VAL A 92 -8.37 2.29 18.75
C VAL A 92 -7.98 1.79 17.35
N SER A 93 -8.11 2.64 16.33
CA SER A 93 -7.75 2.29 14.95
C SER A 93 -6.27 1.89 14.82
N TYR A 94 -5.38 2.62 15.50
CA TYR A 94 -3.95 2.33 15.50
C TYR A 94 -3.66 0.99 16.19
N LYS A 95 -4.21 0.77 17.39
CA LYS A 95 -4.01 -0.47 18.15
C LYS A 95 -4.54 -1.70 17.44
N VAL A 96 -5.70 -1.60 16.79
CA VAL A 96 -6.24 -2.71 15.99
C VAL A 96 -5.28 -3.04 14.84
N LYS A 97 -4.71 -2.04 14.15
CA LYS A 97 -3.72 -2.27 13.10
C LYS A 97 -2.44 -2.91 13.64
N GLU A 98 -1.97 -2.50 14.82
CA GLU A 98 -0.83 -3.15 15.46
C GLU A 98 -1.09 -4.63 15.73
N ILE A 99 -2.27 -4.99 16.23
CA ILE A 99 -2.66 -6.39 16.45
C ILE A 99 -2.68 -7.16 15.12
N ILE A 100 -3.20 -6.57 14.04
CA ILE A 100 -3.16 -7.19 12.71
C ILE A 100 -1.70 -7.41 12.27
N ARG A 101 -0.81 -6.44 12.48
CA ARG A 101 0.62 -6.55 12.16
C ARG A 101 1.33 -7.62 12.97
N HIS A 102 0.94 -7.81 14.22
CA HIS A 102 1.50 -8.83 15.10
C HIS A 102 1.33 -10.24 14.50
N TYR A 103 0.18 -10.51 13.89
CA TYR A 103 -0.16 -11.79 13.28
C TYR A 103 0.06 -11.86 11.76
N LEU A 104 0.74 -10.88 11.18
CA LEU A 104 1.19 -10.97 9.79
C LEU A 104 2.52 -11.75 9.74
N PRO A 105 2.66 -12.72 8.81
CA PRO A 105 3.91 -13.43 8.63
C PRO A 105 5.03 -12.46 8.21
N GLU A 106 6.26 -12.73 8.66
CA GLU A 106 7.40 -11.81 8.53
C GLU A 106 7.75 -11.46 7.08
N ASP A 107 7.50 -12.38 6.14
CA ASP A 107 7.69 -12.16 4.70
C ASP A 107 6.85 -10.99 4.16
N LYS A 108 5.80 -10.58 4.89
CA LYS A 108 4.90 -9.47 4.52
C LYS A 108 5.21 -8.16 5.27
N LYS A 109 6.17 -8.15 6.20
CA LYS A 109 6.56 -6.96 6.98
C LYS A 109 7.58 -6.06 6.24
N ASN A 110 8.39 -6.64 5.35
CA ASN A 110 9.55 -5.96 4.74
C ASN A 110 9.27 -5.17 3.45
N THR A 111 8.04 -5.17 2.93
CA THR A 111 7.72 -4.44 1.67
C THR A 111 7.82 -2.91 1.79
N SER A 112 7.94 -2.38 3.01
CA SER A 112 8.05 -0.94 3.29
C SER A 112 9.46 -0.37 3.07
N ALA A 113 10.51 -1.19 3.21
CA ALA A 113 11.90 -0.70 3.20
C ALA A 113 12.48 -0.57 1.78
N ASP A 114 12.13 -1.49 0.86
CA ASP A 114 12.67 -1.49 -0.51
C ASP A 114 12.19 -0.31 -1.38
N THR A 115 11.10 0.36 -0.99
CA THR A 115 10.59 1.50 -1.78
C THR A 115 11.36 2.80 -1.49
N LEU A 116 12.11 2.89 -0.38
CA LEU A 116 12.89 4.09 -0.03
C LEU A 116 14.27 4.09 -0.70
N VAL A 117 14.91 2.93 -0.87
CA VAL A 117 16.24 2.82 -1.50
C VAL A 117 16.20 3.13 -3.00
N LYS A 118 15.06 2.89 -3.66
CA LYS A 118 14.92 3.10 -5.11
C LYS A 118 14.66 4.57 -5.51
N LEU A 119 14.27 5.43 -4.57
CA LEU A 119 14.03 6.86 -4.82
C LEU A 119 15.26 7.74 -4.59
N GLU A 120 16.22 7.31 -3.76
CA GLU A 120 17.48 8.05 -3.55
C GLU A 120 18.51 7.80 -4.66
N SER A 121 18.45 6.66 -5.35
CA SER A 121 19.37 6.33 -6.45
C SER A 121 19.05 7.05 -7.78
N ALA A 122 17.94 7.79 -7.87
CA ALA A 122 17.48 8.44 -9.11
C ALA A 122 17.68 9.97 -9.15
N LYS A 123 18.34 10.56 -8.14
CA LYS A 123 18.72 11.99 -8.11
C LYS A 123 20.24 12.17 -8.04
N LYS A 124 20.95 11.89 -9.14
CA LYS A 124 22.22 12.57 -9.46
C LYS A 124 22.09 13.18 -10.85
N ASN A 125 21.95 14.50 -10.87
CA ASN A 125 21.90 15.36 -12.05
C ASN A 125 23.20 15.22 -12.88
N PRO A 126 23.14 15.27 -14.22
CA PRO A 126 24.28 15.49 -15.09
C PRO A 126 24.28 16.95 -15.56
N ASP A 127 24.78 17.88 -14.75
CA ASP A 127 25.08 19.24 -15.20
C ASP A 127 26.27 19.76 -14.39
N ASP A 128 27.47 19.59 -14.95
CA ASP A 128 28.60 20.49 -14.69
C ASP A 128 29.41 20.61 -15.99
N ASN A 129 29.37 21.82 -16.53
CA ASN A 129 30.07 22.31 -17.72
C ASN A 129 31.09 23.33 -17.19
N ILE A 130 32.38 23.23 -17.53
CA ILE A 130 33.32 24.36 -17.76
C ILE A 130 34.65 23.84 -18.37
N SER A 131 34.79 24.12 -19.66
CA SER A 131 35.92 24.67 -20.45
C SER A 131 37.33 24.84 -19.85
N SER A 132 38.37 24.44 -20.61
CA SER A 132 39.52 25.32 -20.96
C SER A 132 40.47 24.74 -22.04
N GLY A 133 40.66 25.51 -23.14
CA GLY A 133 41.97 25.77 -23.78
C GLY A 133 42.51 24.91 -24.95
N GLY A 134 42.64 25.50 -26.15
CA GLY A 134 43.90 25.39 -26.95
C GLY A 134 43.90 24.87 -28.41
N PHE A 135 43.68 25.77 -29.38
CA PHE A 135 44.26 25.90 -30.76
C PHE A 135 44.23 24.78 -31.85
N PRO A 136 44.26 25.14 -33.16
CA PRO A 136 43.63 24.38 -34.25
C PRO A 136 44.59 23.58 -35.13
N HIS A 137 44.05 22.60 -35.86
CA HIS A 137 44.67 22.07 -37.08
C HIS A 137 43.61 21.86 -38.19
N LYS A 138 43.87 22.48 -39.34
CA LYS A 138 43.23 22.21 -40.63
C LYS A 138 43.63 20.80 -41.09
N ASN A 139 42.73 20.09 -41.77
CA ASN A 139 43.02 19.59 -43.11
C ASN A 139 41.75 19.16 -43.85
N ASN A 140 41.73 19.56 -45.12
CA ASN A 140 40.75 19.27 -46.16
C ASN A 140 40.60 17.77 -46.40
N HIS A 141 39.37 17.35 -46.72
CA HIS A 141 39.14 16.54 -47.91
C HIS A 141 37.78 16.93 -48.50
N ASN A 142 37.84 17.41 -49.75
CA ASN A 142 36.69 17.53 -50.63
C ASN A 142 36.23 16.12 -51.00
N ASP A 143 34.93 15.88 -51.08
CA ASP A 143 34.37 15.35 -52.31
C ASP A 143 32.89 15.67 -52.45
N LEU A 144 32.57 16.05 -53.68
CA LEU A 144 31.26 16.43 -54.19
C LEU A 144 30.34 15.21 -54.30
N SER A 145 29.05 15.39 -54.01
CA SER A 145 28.00 15.35 -55.05
C SER A 145 26.59 15.30 -54.45
N SER A 146 25.79 16.32 -54.80
CA SER A 146 24.45 16.25 -55.42
C SER A 146 23.58 15.01 -55.14
N SER A 147 22.27 15.04 -54.91
CA SER A 147 21.23 16.06 -55.06
C SER A 147 19.88 15.34 -54.87
N ILE A 148 18.94 15.97 -54.16
CA ILE A 148 17.52 16.17 -54.55
C ILE A 148 16.61 14.92 -54.74
N LEU A 149 15.49 14.91 -54.00
CA LEU A 149 14.06 14.74 -54.40
C LEU A 149 13.31 13.99 -53.29
N SER A 150 12.47 14.63 -52.47
CA SER A 150 11.19 15.31 -52.74
C SER A 150 10.01 14.36 -52.99
N MET A 151 9.02 14.54 -52.09
CA MET A 151 7.57 14.38 -52.25
C MET A 151 6.93 12.99 -52.31
N GLY A 152 5.85 12.86 -51.52
CA GLY A 152 4.87 11.78 -51.65
C GLY A 152 3.74 11.81 -50.63
N ASN A 153 3.04 12.94 -50.46
CA ASN A 153 1.72 12.95 -49.83
C ASN A 153 0.74 12.20 -50.74
N MET A 154 0.04 11.18 -50.25
CA MET A 154 -1.11 10.62 -50.98
C MET A 154 -2.25 10.29 -50.02
N LYS A 155 -3.39 10.94 -50.30
CA LYS A 155 -4.63 10.95 -49.54
C LYS A 155 -5.74 10.40 -50.43
N TYR A 156 -6.80 9.89 -49.79
CA TYR A 156 -8.10 9.43 -50.30
C TYR A 156 -8.13 7.96 -50.79
N ARG A 157 -9.18 7.16 -50.54
CA ARG A 157 -10.58 7.43 -50.90
C ARG A 157 -11.55 6.38 -50.28
N LYS A 158 -12.76 6.83 -49.91
CA LYS A 158 -13.97 6.01 -49.62
C LYS A 158 -14.44 5.19 -50.83
N LYS A 159 -14.93 3.97 -50.59
CA LYS A 159 -16.04 3.25 -51.28
C LYS A 159 -16.46 2.11 -50.33
N SER A 160 -17.70 1.67 -50.19
CA SER A 160 -19.00 2.04 -50.77
C SER A 160 -20.09 1.66 -49.77
#